data_AF-A0A7C6A5Q5-F1
#
_entry.id   AF-A0A7C6A5Q5-F1
#
_cell.length_a   1.000
_cell.length_b   1.000
_cell.length_c   1.000
_cell.angle_alpha   90.00
_cell.angle_beta   90.00
_cell.angle_gamma   90.00
#
_symmetry.space_group_name_H-M   'P 1'
#
loop_
_entity.id
_entity.type
_entity.pdbx_description
1 polymer ?
#
loop_
_entity_poly.entity_id
_entity_poly.type
_entity_poly.pdbx_seq_one_letter_code
_entity_poly.pdbx_strand_id
1 'polypeptide(L)'
;MALGRWLAIVTACWLAAGAAGSTYNFGISSPRGRVQFRLTRLDDGRLGYAVTLRGRSVIEPSPLGILVDGVNLSHGVQVDATETYRVRETYPWYGVHSLALNHCQGARVQLRHESSGQAWTLEARAYDDGIAFRFVVPGAKDQVRVPDEATAFRLPSGSVVWFHDFEGHYEGVHKRKAIEEVAAGEWAAPPVTFQLPHGAGYGSITEAALL
;
A
#
# COMPACT_ATOMS: atom_id res chain seq x y z
N MET A 1 20.79 -34.35 -65.67
CA MET A 1 20.81 -33.04 -64.99
C MET A 1 19.91 -33.12 -63.77
N ALA A 2 20.44 -32.73 -62.61
CA ALA A 2 19.94 -33.10 -61.28
C ALA A 2 18.61 -32.45 -60.90
N LEU A 3 17.68 -33.25 -60.35
CA LEU A 3 16.47 -32.76 -59.67
C LEU A 3 16.82 -32.33 -58.23
N GLY A 4 16.71 -31.04 -57.93
CA GLY A 4 16.82 -30.52 -56.57
C GLY A 4 15.52 -30.72 -55.79
N ARG A 5 15.54 -31.58 -54.78
CA ARG A 5 14.46 -31.71 -53.78
C ARG A 5 14.63 -30.61 -52.74
N TRP A 6 13.68 -29.67 -52.67
CA TRP A 6 13.62 -28.69 -51.59
C TRP A 6 12.82 -29.26 -50.43
N LEU A 7 13.49 -29.51 -49.30
CA LEU A 7 12.85 -29.82 -48.02
C LEU A 7 12.38 -28.51 -47.39
N ALA A 8 11.07 -28.28 -47.32
CA ALA A 8 10.51 -27.19 -46.51
C ALA A 8 10.35 -27.71 -45.07
N ILE A 9 11.17 -27.21 -44.15
CA ILE A 9 11.05 -27.47 -42.72
C ILE A 9 9.93 -26.57 -42.18
N VAL A 10 8.82 -27.17 -41.73
CA VAL A 10 7.76 -26.46 -41.02
C VAL A 10 8.19 -26.33 -39.56
N THR A 11 8.72 -25.17 -39.19
CA THR A 11 9.02 -24.86 -37.79
C THR A 11 7.73 -24.50 -37.08
N ALA A 12 7.19 -25.42 -36.27
CA ALA A 12 6.07 -25.14 -35.38
C ALA A 12 6.53 -24.14 -34.30
N CYS A 13 6.10 -22.89 -34.43
CA CYS A 13 6.31 -21.86 -33.42
C CYS A 13 5.33 -22.13 -32.27
N TRP A 14 5.82 -22.76 -31.20
CA TRP A 14 5.06 -22.88 -29.96
C TRP A 14 4.95 -21.49 -29.33
N LEU A 15 3.78 -20.87 -29.47
CA LEU A 15 3.39 -19.73 -28.65
C LEU A 15 3.26 -20.23 -27.21
N ALA A 16 4.31 -20.05 -26.42
CA ALA A 16 4.20 -20.10 -24.98
C ALA A 16 3.24 -18.98 -24.57
N ALA A 17 2.01 -19.34 -24.20
CA ALA A 17 1.11 -18.46 -23.48
C ALA A 17 1.78 -18.14 -22.13
N GLY A 18 2.52 -17.03 -22.08
CA GLY A 18 2.97 -16.48 -20.81
C GLY A 18 1.72 -16.22 -19.97
N ALA A 19 1.70 -16.76 -18.76
CA ALA A 19 0.68 -16.42 -17.78
C ALA A 19 0.70 -14.89 -17.61
N ALA A 20 -0.30 -14.22 -18.17
CA ALA A 20 -0.54 -12.82 -17.90
C ALA A 20 -0.95 -12.73 -16.42
N GLY A 21 0.04 -12.56 -15.54
CA GLY A 21 -0.22 -12.22 -14.15
C GLY A 21 -1.11 -10.99 -14.13
N SER A 22 -2.24 -11.07 -13.43
CA SER A 22 -3.19 -9.96 -13.31
C SER A 22 -2.44 -8.73 -12.80
N THR A 23 -2.27 -7.74 -13.67
CA THR A 23 -1.66 -6.47 -13.30
C THR A 23 -2.72 -5.70 -12.54
N TYR A 24 -2.55 -5.52 -11.23
CA TYR A 24 -3.41 -4.61 -10.48
C TYR A 24 -3.08 -3.19 -10.95
N ASN A 25 -3.91 -2.63 -11.84
CA ASN A 25 -3.78 -1.26 -12.32
C ASN A 25 -4.89 -0.39 -11.73
N PHE A 26 -5.03 -0.42 -10.40
CA PHE A 26 -5.98 0.41 -9.69
C PHE A 26 -5.28 1.53 -8.94
N GLY A 27 -5.87 2.72 -8.94
CA GLY A 27 -5.39 3.83 -8.13
C GLY A 27 -6.45 4.89 -7.92
N ILE A 28 -6.25 5.70 -6.89
CA ILE A 28 -7.07 6.87 -6.57
C ILE A 28 -6.20 8.11 -6.47
N SER A 29 -6.73 9.23 -6.92
CA SER A 29 -6.10 10.54 -6.80
C SER A 29 -6.91 11.39 -5.82
N SER A 30 -6.21 12.22 -5.04
CA SER A 30 -6.83 13.20 -4.16
C SER A 30 -7.70 14.19 -4.95
N PRO A 31 -8.62 14.93 -4.31
CA PRO A 31 -9.51 15.85 -5.01
C PRO A 31 -8.81 16.91 -5.89
N ARG A 32 -7.62 17.38 -5.50
CA ARG A 32 -6.77 18.28 -6.30
C ARG A 32 -5.66 17.56 -7.08
N GLY A 33 -5.68 16.23 -7.12
CA GLY A 33 -4.74 15.39 -7.86
C GLY A 33 -3.30 15.42 -7.35
N ARG A 34 -3.05 15.98 -6.17
CA ARG A 34 -1.70 16.16 -5.61
C ARG A 34 -1.16 14.88 -5.03
N VAL A 35 -2.01 14.09 -4.36
CA VAL A 35 -1.62 12.81 -3.77
C VAL A 35 -2.25 11.70 -4.58
N GLN A 36 -1.47 10.67 -4.90
CA GLN A 36 -1.97 9.52 -5.66
C GLN A 36 -1.55 8.24 -4.96
N PHE A 37 -2.51 7.33 -4.78
CA PHE A 37 -2.30 5.98 -4.28
C PHE A 37 -2.50 5.01 -5.44
N ARG A 38 -1.61 4.03 -5.56
CA ARG A 38 -1.69 2.99 -6.59
C ARG A 38 -1.49 1.63 -5.96
N LEU A 39 -2.40 0.70 -6.26
CA LEU A 39 -2.19 -0.73 -6.01
C LEU A 39 -1.35 -1.34 -7.13
N THR A 40 -0.49 -2.26 -6.76
CA THR A 40 0.43 -2.97 -7.66
C THR A 40 0.58 -4.40 -7.19
N ARG A 41 0.98 -5.30 -8.10
CA ARG A 41 1.45 -6.63 -7.74
C ARG A 41 2.97 -6.55 -7.61
N LEU A 42 3.50 -6.98 -6.47
CA LEU A 42 4.94 -7.09 -6.27
C LEU A 42 5.47 -8.36 -6.95
N ASP A 43 6.77 -8.38 -7.24
CA ASP A 43 7.43 -9.49 -7.93
C ASP A 43 7.33 -10.83 -7.16
N ASP A 44 7.23 -10.76 -5.83
CA ASP A 44 7.02 -11.91 -4.96
C ASP A 44 5.56 -12.35 -4.85
N GLY A 45 4.67 -11.79 -5.67
CA GLY A 45 3.25 -12.15 -5.74
C GLY A 45 2.38 -11.49 -4.67
N ARG A 46 2.94 -10.69 -3.76
CA ARG A 46 2.15 -9.94 -2.76
C ARG A 46 1.43 -8.75 -3.37
N LEU A 47 0.32 -8.36 -2.74
CA LEU A 47 -0.29 -7.06 -2.94
C LEU A 47 0.66 -5.98 -2.43
N GLY A 48 0.92 -4.98 -3.26
CA GLY A 48 1.73 -3.83 -2.92
C GLY A 48 1.05 -2.52 -3.29
N TYR A 49 1.64 -1.44 -2.83
CA TYR A 49 1.18 -0.09 -3.13
C TYR A 49 2.34 0.87 -3.30
N ALA A 50 2.05 2.00 -3.94
CA ALA A 50 2.94 3.15 -4.02
C ALA A 50 2.13 4.43 -3.81
N VAL A 51 2.78 5.46 -3.27
CA VAL A 51 2.19 6.78 -3.05
C VAL A 51 3.06 7.85 -3.68
N THR A 52 2.44 8.80 -4.38
CA THR A 52 3.13 9.97 -4.91
C THR A 52 2.52 11.28 -4.42
N LEU A 53 3.36 12.30 -4.28
CA LEU A 53 2.98 13.68 -4.03
C LEU A 53 3.50 14.53 -5.19
N ARG A 54 2.58 15.13 -5.97
CA ARG A 54 2.87 15.94 -7.16
C ARG A 54 3.79 15.20 -8.14
N GLY A 55 3.56 13.89 -8.32
CA GLY A 55 4.35 13.01 -9.18
C GLY A 55 5.71 12.58 -8.61
N ARG A 56 6.10 13.01 -7.40
CA ARG A 56 7.30 12.53 -6.71
C ARG A 56 6.95 11.36 -5.79
N SER A 57 7.80 10.34 -5.73
CA SER A 57 7.59 9.18 -4.84
C SER A 57 7.61 9.63 -3.38
N VAL A 58 6.62 9.17 -2.61
CA VAL A 58 6.53 9.32 -1.15
C VAL A 58 6.72 7.97 -0.47
N ILE A 59 5.99 6.97 -0.97
CA ILE A 59 6.15 5.56 -0.63
C ILE A 59 6.47 4.83 -1.94
N GLU A 60 7.65 4.24 -2.02
CA GLU A 60 8.04 3.37 -3.12
C GLU A 60 7.24 2.07 -3.10
N PRO A 61 7.19 1.26 -4.17
CA PRO A 61 6.48 -0.01 -4.19
C PRO A 61 6.77 -0.87 -2.95
N SER A 62 5.76 -0.97 -2.08
CA SER A 62 5.87 -1.57 -0.75
C SER A 62 4.76 -2.59 -0.52
N PRO A 63 5.01 -3.67 0.26
CA PRO A 63 3.97 -4.60 0.70
C PRO A 63 2.79 -3.89 1.39
N LEU A 64 1.57 -4.32 1.08
CA LEU A 64 0.34 -3.89 1.72
C LEU A 64 -0.44 -5.13 2.13
N GLY A 65 -0.45 -5.45 3.43
CA GLY A 65 -1.03 -6.72 3.83
C GLY A 65 -1.34 -6.88 5.31
N ILE A 66 -2.22 -7.84 5.55
CA ILE A 66 -2.66 -8.28 6.86
C ILE A 66 -2.53 -9.81 6.93
N LEU A 67 -2.13 -10.30 8.09
CA LEU A 67 -2.26 -11.70 8.44
C LEU A 67 -3.46 -11.89 9.37
N VAL A 68 -4.13 -13.01 9.20
CA VAL A 68 -5.21 -13.43 10.09
C VAL A 68 -4.99 -14.88 10.42
N ASP A 69 -4.89 -15.20 11.71
CA ASP A 69 -4.62 -16.55 12.21
C ASP A 69 -3.35 -17.17 11.60
N GLY A 70 -2.31 -16.33 11.43
CA GLY A 70 -1.03 -16.70 10.81
C GLY A 70 -1.05 -16.80 9.27
N VAL A 71 -2.20 -16.62 8.62
CA VAL A 71 -2.32 -16.65 7.15
C VAL A 71 -2.20 -15.24 6.59
N ASN A 72 -1.18 -15.01 5.74
CA ASN A 72 -1.01 -13.74 5.06
C ASN A 72 -1.99 -13.61 3.88
N LEU A 73 -3.02 -12.78 4.05
CA LEU A 73 -4.09 -12.60 3.06
C LEU A 73 -3.64 -11.77 1.84
N SER A 74 -2.46 -11.15 1.88
CA SER A 74 -1.93 -10.31 0.80
C SER A 74 -1.12 -11.07 -0.26
N HIS A 75 -0.84 -12.37 -0.06
CA HIS A 75 -0.16 -13.21 -1.04
C HIS A 75 -1.18 -13.98 -1.89
N GLY A 76 -0.98 -14.12 -3.21
CA GLY A 76 -1.93 -14.87 -4.05
C GLY A 76 -3.34 -14.27 -3.98
N VAL A 77 -3.45 -12.99 -4.33
CA VAL A 77 -4.71 -12.24 -4.23
C VAL A 77 -5.42 -12.22 -5.57
N GLN A 78 -6.74 -12.33 -5.54
CA GLN A 78 -7.61 -12.01 -6.65
C GLN A 78 -8.37 -10.71 -6.33
N VAL A 79 -8.43 -9.79 -7.29
CA VAL A 79 -9.30 -8.60 -7.21
C VAL A 79 -10.65 -8.98 -7.81
N ASP A 80 -11.68 -9.02 -6.96
CA ASP A 80 -13.03 -9.38 -7.38
C ASP A 80 -13.80 -8.17 -7.93
N ALA A 81 -13.69 -7.03 -7.25
CA ALA A 81 -14.36 -5.79 -7.65
C ALA A 81 -13.68 -4.56 -7.06
N THR A 82 -13.95 -3.39 -7.63
CA THR A 82 -13.51 -2.11 -7.09
C THR A 82 -14.60 -1.07 -7.22
N GLU A 83 -14.93 -0.41 -6.11
CA GLU A 83 -15.88 0.70 -6.04
C GLU A 83 -15.14 1.96 -5.61
N THR A 84 -15.39 3.09 -6.26
CA THR A 84 -14.84 4.39 -5.86
C THR A 84 -15.95 5.33 -5.40
N TYR A 85 -15.67 6.17 -4.41
CA TYR A 85 -16.62 7.13 -3.87
C TYR A 85 -15.93 8.46 -3.52
N ARG A 86 -16.72 9.51 -3.24
CA ARG A 86 -16.22 10.82 -2.82
C ARG A 86 -16.84 11.21 -1.49
N VAL A 87 -16.05 11.87 -0.65
CA VAL A 87 -16.53 12.48 0.59
C VAL A 87 -16.13 13.94 0.59
N ARG A 88 -17.08 14.81 0.93
CA ARG A 88 -16.84 16.23 1.21
C ARG A 88 -17.82 16.71 2.25
N GLU A 89 -17.36 16.79 3.49
CA GLU A 89 -18.18 17.20 4.64
C GLU A 89 -17.35 18.00 5.64
N THR A 90 -18.03 18.76 6.48
CA THR A 90 -17.43 19.50 7.59
C THR A 90 -18.10 19.12 8.89
N TYR A 91 -17.33 18.95 9.96
CA TYR A 91 -17.85 18.60 11.28
C TYR A 91 -17.09 19.33 12.40
N PRO A 92 -17.72 19.56 13.57
CA PRO A 92 -17.05 20.13 14.74
C PRO A 92 -15.88 19.26 15.21
N TRP A 93 -14.78 19.90 15.61
CA TRP A 93 -13.58 19.21 16.07
C TRP A 93 -12.94 19.92 17.26
N TYR A 94 -12.39 19.14 18.18
CA TYR A 94 -11.66 19.65 19.34
C TYR A 94 -10.15 19.60 19.09
N GLY A 95 -9.70 20.36 18.09
CA GLY A 95 -8.27 20.48 17.75
C GLY A 95 -7.86 21.93 17.53
N VAL A 96 -6.81 22.14 16.74
CA VAL A 96 -6.29 23.48 16.40
C VAL A 96 -7.33 24.36 15.67
N HIS A 97 -8.35 23.74 15.07
CA HIS A 97 -9.49 24.39 14.44
C HIS A 97 -10.81 23.86 15.02
N SER A 98 -11.86 24.70 15.02
CA SER A 98 -13.19 24.36 15.51
C SER A 98 -14.01 23.48 14.54
N LEU A 99 -13.64 23.47 13.25
CA LEU A 99 -14.25 22.64 12.21
C LEU A 99 -13.16 21.89 11.47
N ALA A 100 -13.39 20.59 11.25
CA ALA A 100 -12.58 19.75 10.38
C ALA A 100 -13.28 19.57 9.02
N LEU A 101 -12.49 19.50 7.95
CA LEU A 101 -12.95 19.20 6.58
C LEU A 101 -12.51 17.78 6.21
N ASN A 102 -13.45 16.88 6.03
CA ASN A 102 -13.20 15.56 5.44
C ASN A 102 -13.48 15.62 3.94
N HIS A 103 -12.42 15.77 3.15
CA HIS A 103 -12.49 15.86 1.68
C HIS A 103 -11.53 14.88 1.01
N CYS A 104 -12.06 13.78 0.50
CA CYS A 104 -11.26 12.73 -0.12
C CYS A 104 -11.96 12.05 -1.31
N GLN A 105 -11.14 11.41 -2.14
CA GLN A 105 -11.56 10.35 -3.03
C GLN A 105 -11.28 9.02 -2.31
N GLY A 106 -12.28 8.16 -2.20
CA GLY A 106 -12.18 6.85 -1.57
C GLY A 106 -12.33 5.69 -2.56
N ALA A 107 -11.87 4.52 -2.14
CA ALA A 107 -12.05 3.27 -2.83
C ALA A 107 -12.27 2.10 -1.86
N ARG A 108 -13.10 1.15 -2.28
CA ARG A 108 -13.25 -0.18 -1.68
C ARG A 108 -12.84 -1.21 -2.71
N VAL A 109 -11.75 -1.92 -2.45
CA VAL A 109 -11.25 -2.99 -3.32
C VAL A 109 -11.61 -4.31 -2.66
N GLN A 110 -12.51 -5.06 -3.29
CA GLN A 110 -12.93 -6.38 -2.85
C GLN A 110 -11.89 -7.39 -3.33
N LEU A 111 -11.31 -8.10 -2.38
CA LEU A 111 -10.16 -8.98 -2.56
C LEU A 111 -10.48 -10.37 -2.04
N ARG A 112 -9.83 -11.37 -2.62
CA ARG A 112 -9.93 -12.76 -2.19
C ARG A 112 -8.55 -13.37 -2.11
N HIS A 113 -8.25 -14.00 -0.99
CA HIS A 113 -7.06 -14.85 -0.87
C HIS A 113 -7.31 -16.15 -1.63
N GLU A 114 -6.57 -16.40 -2.72
CA GLU A 114 -6.84 -17.50 -3.66
C GLU A 114 -6.77 -18.87 -2.97
N SER A 115 -5.81 -19.07 -2.07
CA SER A 115 -5.59 -20.38 -1.44
C SER A 115 -6.64 -20.74 -0.39
N SER A 116 -7.17 -19.78 0.36
CA SER A 116 -8.17 -20.06 1.42
C SER A 116 -9.59 -19.68 1.03
N GLY A 117 -9.78 -18.93 -0.06
CA GLY A 117 -11.06 -18.35 -0.43
C GLY A 117 -11.54 -17.21 0.48
N GLN A 118 -10.75 -16.81 1.49
CA GLN A 118 -11.13 -15.73 2.41
C GLN A 118 -11.28 -14.42 1.63
N ALA A 119 -12.51 -13.90 1.61
CA ALA A 119 -12.81 -12.57 1.10
C ALA A 119 -12.44 -11.50 2.13
N TRP A 120 -11.95 -10.35 1.66
CA TRP A 120 -11.65 -9.19 2.48
C TRP A 120 -11.74 -7.92 1.62
N THR A 121 -11.71 -6.76 2.26
CA THR A 121 -11.77 -5.47 1.57
C THR A 121 -10.61 -4.59 2.01
N LEU A 122 -9.91 -4.01 1.04
CA LEU A 122 -9.05 -2.87 1.28
C LEU A 122 -9.87 -1.60 1.07
N GLU A 123 -10.00 -0.78 2.11
CA GLU A 123 -10.54 0.57 1.98
C GLU A 123 -9.39 1.57 1.96
N ALA A 124 -9.34 2.43 0.95
CA ALA A 124 -8.32 3.48 0.84
C ALA A 124 -8.98 4.84 0.60
N ARG A 125 -8.38 5.90 1.13
CA ARG A 125 -8.81 7.29 0.95
C ARG A 125 -7.62 8.17 0.62
N ALA A 126 -7.75 8.96 -0.44
CA ALA A 126 -6.78 9.96 -0.84
C ALA A 126 -7.28 11.36 -0.51
N TYR A 127 -6.58 12.01 0.41
CA TYR A 127 -6.72 13.41 0.79
C TYR A 127 -5.66 14.25 0.07
N ASP A 128 -5.84 15.57 0.01
CA ASP A 128 -4.89 16.45 -0.71
C ASP A 128 -3.51 16.57 -0.04
N ASP A 129 -3.35 15.99 1.14
CA ASP A 129 -2.19 16.00 2.02
C ASP A 129 -1.83 14.61 2.60
N GLY A 130 -2.56 13.55 2.25
CA GLY A 130 -2.26 12.21 2.77
C GLY A 130 -3.09 11.09 2.17
N ILE A 131 -2.69 9.85 2.48
CA ILE A 131 -3.47 8.64 2.20
C ILE A 131 -3.80 7.99 3.55
N ALA A 132 -5.01 7.44 3.67
CA ALA A 132 -5.38 6.52 4.73
C ALA A 132 -5.89 5.22 4.12
N PHE A 133 -5.59 4.08 4.73
CA PHE A 133 -6.16 2.80 4.33
C PHE A 133 -6.42 1.91 5.55
N ARG A 134 -7.29 0.92 5.38
CA ARG A 134 -7.54 -0.13 6.36
C ARG A 134 -7.97 -1.43 5.69
N PHE A 135 -7.79 -2.53 6.43
CA PHE A 135 -8.26 -3.85 6.05
C PHE A 135 -9.58 -4.18 6.75
N VAL A 136 -10.57 -4.65 6.00
CA VAL A 136 -11.83 -5.15 6.54
C VAL A 136 -11.93 -6.63 6.20
N VAL A 137 -11.72 -7.49 7.21
CA VAL A 137 -11.80 -8.95 7.05
C VAL A 137 -13.07 -9.44 7.75
N PRO A 138 -14.13 -9.83 7.01
CA PRO A 138 -15.37 -10.33 7.61
C PRO A 138 -15.12 -11.57 8.49
N GLY A 139 -15.81 -11.63 9.62
CA GLY A 139 -15.81 -12.77 10.54
C GLY A 139 -17.18 -12.93 11.19
N ALA A 140 -17.45 -14.11 11.76
CA ALA A 140 -18.69 -14.31 12.52
C ALA A 140 -18.63 -13.56 13.86
N LYS A 141 -19.80 -13.23 14.43
CA LYS A 141 -19.92 -12.40 15.64
C LYS A 141 -19.07 -12.89 16.82
N ASP A 142 -19.03 -14.20 17.03
CA ASP A 142 -18.33 -14.84 18.15
C ASP A 142 -17.02 -15.51 17.71
N GLN A 143 -16.53 -15.19 16.51
CA GLN A 143 -15.28 -15.73 15.99
C GLN A 143 -14.10 -14.99 16.61
N VAL A 144 -13.24 -15.73 17.32
CA VAL A 144 -11.95 -15.22 17.78
C VAL A 144 -10.95 -15.35 16.63
N ARG A 145 -10.26 -14.25 16.30
CA ARG A 145 -9.18 -14.22 15.30
C ARG A 145 -8.00 -13.42 15.82
N VAL A 146 -6.81 -13.77 15.35
CA VAL A 146 -5.56 -13.08 15.69
C VAL A 146 -5.08 -12.29 14.46
N PRO A 147 -5.23 -10.96 14.44
CA PRO A 147 -4.67 -10.13 13.38
C PRO A 147 -3.16 -9.89 13.62
N ASP A 148 -2.42 -9.78 12.52
CA ASP A 148 -1.04 -9.30 12.49
C ASP A 148 -0.81 -8.52 11.19
N GLU A 149 0.24 -7.71 11.09
CA GLU A 149 0.46 -6.77 9.99
C GLU A 149 1.67 -7.15 9.11
N ALA A 150 1.48 -7.09 7.79
CA ALA A 150 2.53 -7.30 6.78
C ALA A 150 2.77 -6.05 5.91
N THR A 151 2.19 -4.91 6.27
CA THR A 151 2.40 -3.65 5.57
C THR A 151 3.82 -3.15 5.80
N ALA A 152 4.41 -2.56 4.76
CA ALA A 152 5.66 -1.82 4.88
C ALA A 152 5.56 -0.45 4.21
N PHE A 153 6.47 0.43 4.60
CA PHE A 153 6.58 1.79 4.09
C PHE A 153 8.02 2.02 3.62
N ARG A 154 8.30 1.76 2.35
CA ARG A 154 9.63 2.04 1.77
C ARG A 154 9.71 3.51 1.39
N LEU A 155 10.50 4.27 2.13
CA LEU A 155 10.77 5.68 1.82
C LEU A 155 11.86 5.78 0.74
N PRO A 156 11.82 6.80 -0.14
CA PRO A 156 12.85 7.01 -1.14
C PRO A 156 14.23 7.22 -0.53
N SER A 157 15.28 6.73 -1.20
CA SER A 157 16.66 7.00 -0.81
C SER A 157 16.95 8.52 -0.76
N GLY A 158 17.76 8.93 0.22
CA GLY A 158 18.05 10.32 0.55
C GLY A 158 16.97 10.99 1.40
N SER A 159 15.95 10.24 1.86
CA SER A 159 15.01 10.74 2.87
C SER A 159 15.69 10.88 4.23
N VAL A 160 15.26 11.87 5.00
CA VAL A 160 15.66 12.06 6.40
C VAL A 160 14.47 11.74 7.28
N VAL A 161 14.68 10.94 8.32
CA VAL A 161 13.63 10.53 9.26
C VAL A 161 13.90 11.09 10.66
N TRP A 162 12.82 11.40 11.37
CA TRP A 162 12.79 11.73 12.79
C TRP A 162 11.84 10.77 13.49
N PHE A 163 12.37 9.99 14.41
CA PHE A 163 11.63 9.00 15.20
C PHE A 163 12.34 8.77 16.52
N HIS A 164 11.63 8.23 17.50
CA HIS A 164 12.24 7.67 18.70
C HIS A 164 11.95 6.15 18.75
N ASP A 165 12.66 5.45 19.61
CA ASP A 165 12.46 4.02 19.87
C ASP A 165 11.08 3.73 20.48
N PHE A 166 10.74 2.45 20.62
CA PHE A 166 9.53 2.02 21.30
C PHE A 166 9.88 0.99 22.38
N GLU A 167 10.16 1.46 23.59
CA GLU A 167 10.42 0.62 24.77
C GLU A 167 9.17 0.53 25.68
N GLY A 168 7.97 0.52 25.08
CA GLY A 168 6.69 0.46 25.81
C GLY A 168 6.20 1.81 26.35
N HIS A 169 6.84 2.92 25.97
CA HIS A 169 6.41 4.28 26.28
C HIS A 169 6.77 5.26 25.15
N TYR A 170 6.25 6.49 25.23
CA TYR A 170 6.43 7.56 24.23
C TYR A 170 7.29 8.73 24.73
N GLU A 171 8.23 8.46 25.65
CA GLU A 171 9.08 9.51 26.25
C GLU A 171 10.51 9.53 25.67
N GLY A 172 10.70 8.82 24.54
CA GLY A 172 11.98 8.74 23.85
C GLY A 172 12.37 10.06 23.18
N VAL A 173 13.69 10.33 23.11
CA VAL A 173 14.22 11.47 22.38
C VAL A 173 14.29 11.14 20.89
N HIS A 174 13.71 12.01 20.06
CA HIS A 174 13.74 11.83 18.62
C HIS A 174 15.17 11.89 18.08
N LYS A 175 15.54 10.88 17.30
CA LYS A 175 16.79 10.80 16.54
C LYS A 175 16.53 11.27 15.12
N ARG A 176 17.48 12.02 14.57
CA ARG A 176 17.49 12.38 13.14
C ARG A 176 18.45 11.45 12.42
N LYS A 177 17.98 10.73 11.40
CA LYS A 177 18.82 9.83 10.58
C LYS A 177 18.53 10.00 9.11
N ALA A 178 19.51 9.72 8.25
CA ALA A 178 19.19 9.36 6.87
C ALA A 178 18.46 8.00 6.88
N ILE A 179 17.54 7.75 5.95
CA ILE A 179 16.80 6.49 5.91
C ILE A 179 17.74 5.28 5.75
N GLU A 180 18.87 5.46 5.07
CA GLU A 180 19.91 4.44 4.87
C GLU A 180 20.65 4.06 6.17
N GLU A 181 20.61 4.91 7.19
CA GLU A 181 21.26 4.70 8.49
C GLU A 181 20.33 4.04 9.53
N VAL A 182 19.06 3.83 9.18
CA VAL A 182 18.11 3.09 10.02
C VAL A 182 18.41 1.61 9.91
N ALA A 183 18.74 0.98 11.03
CA ALA A 183 19.11 -0.43 11.04
C ALA A 183 17.88 -1.34 10.93
N ALA A 184 18.04 -2.49 10.28
CA ALA A 184 17.02 -3.54 10.32
C ALA A 184 16.75 -3.96 11.78
N GLY A 185 15.47 -3.99 12.17
CA GLY A 185 15.03 -4.27 13.53
C GLY A 185 15.10 -3.08 14.50
N GLU A 186 15.50 -1.90 14.03
CA GLU A 186 15.41 -0.69 14.84
C GLU A 186 13.94 -0.27 15.00
N TRP A 187 13.53 -0.07 16.26
CA TRP A 187 12.16 0.34 16.58
C TRP A 187 11.93 1.82 16.29
N ALA A 188 10.73 2.12 15.80
CA ALA A 188 10.25 3.48 15.61
C ALA A 188 8.81 3.56 16.10
N ALA A 189 8.58 4.38 17.13
CA ALA A 189 7.23 4.68 17.59
C ALA A 189 6.54 5.65 16.62
N PRO A 190 5.24 5.48 16.32
CA PRO A 190 4.49 6.46 15.55
C PRO A 190 4.26 7.75 16.37
N PRO A 191 4.16 8.93 15.73
CA PRO A 191 4.32 9.15 14.31
C PRO A 191 5.79 9.16 13.87
N VAL A 192 6.10 8.45 12.78
CA VAL A 192 7.41 8.55 12.11
C VAL A 192 7.35 9.68 11.10
N THR A 193 8.04 10.79 11.39
CA THR A 193 8.08 11.96 10.51
C THR A 193 9.29 11.90 9.59
N PHE A 194 9.14 12.28 8.33
CA PHE A 194 10.23 12.25 7.37
C PHE A 194 10.19 13.40 6.37
N GLN A 195 11.35 13.73 5.83
CA GLN A 195 11.57 14.68 4.75
C GLN A 195 12.03 13.90 3.52
N LEU A 196 11.37 14.15 2.40
CA LEU A 196 11.70 13.54 1.12
C LEU A 196 12.98 14.15 0.52
N PRO A 197 13.73 13.39 -0.30
CA PRO A 197 14.95 13.87 -0.94
C PRO A 197 14.69 15.12 -1.79
N HIS A 198 15.72 15.95 -1.93
CA HIS A 198 15.70 17.20 -2.71
C HIS A 198 14.60 18.19 -2.30
N GLY A 199 14.11 18.13 -1.06
CA GLY A 199 13.07 19.03 -0.56
C GLY A 199 11.70 18.79 -1.20
N ALA A 200 11.42 17.58 -1.70
CA ALA A 200 10.16 17.26 -2.38
C ALA A 200 8.92 17.31 -1.47
N GLY A 201 9.11 17.34 -0.15
CA GLY A 201 8.04 17.50 0.84
C GLY A 201 8.38 16.85 2.17
N TYR A 202 7.40 16.84 3.07
CA TYR A 202 7.43 16.12 4.33
C TYR A 202 6.26 15.13 4.36
N GLY A 203 6.41 14.06 5.14
CA GLY A 203 5.36 13.11 5.42
C GLY A 203 5.44 12.61 6.85
N SER A 204 4.39 11.93 7.28
CA SER A 204 4.32 11.26 8.57
C SER A 204 3.58 9.94 8.42
N ILE A 205 4.15 8.86 8.94
CA ILE A 205 3.48 7.55 9.05
C ILE A 205 2.93 7.45 10.46
N THR A 206 1.63 7.17 10.56
CA THR A 206 0.91 7.02 11.83
C THR A 206 -0.33 6.17 11.59
N GLU A 207 -1.00 5.81 12.68
CA GLU A 207 -2.30 5.15 12.66
C GLU A 207 -3.41 6.08 13.17
N ALA A 208 -4.66 5.66 12.98
CA ALA A 208 -5.85 6.36 13.47
C ALA A 208 -6.93 5.34 13.81
N ALA A 209 -7.75 5.65 14.83
CA ALA A 209 -8.81 4.77 15.34
C ALA A 209 -8.32 3.38 15.78
N LEU A 210 -7.17 3.33 16.47
CA LEU A 210 -6.77 2.17 17.26
C LEU A 210 -7.70 2.07 18.48
N LEU A 211 -8.43 0.97 18.60
CA LEU A 211 -9.49 0.74 19.58
C LEU A 211 -9.17 -0.45 20.48
#